data_AF-A0A1F9FYR2-F1
#
_entry.id   AF-A0A1F9FYR2-F1
#
_cell.length_a   1.000
_cell.length_b   1.000
_cell.length_c   1.000
_cell.angle_alpha   90.00
_cell.angle_beta   90.00
_cell.angle_gamma   90.00
#
_symmetry.space_group_name_H-M   'P 1'
#
loop_
_entity.id
_entity.type
_entity.pdbx_description
1 polymer ?
#
loop_
_entity_poly.entity_id
_entity_poly.type
_entity_poly.pdbx_seq_one_letter_code
_entity_poly.pdbx_strand_id
1 'polypeptide(L)' 'MPRWRCGNGGRKQRFGTQGRCTGPGRWKPRELEDPARVDQLREEYGVTRDNGTLAQYAARMNEISRQ' A
#
# COMPACT_ATOMS: atom_id res chain seq x y z
N MET A 1 -22.45 25.19 -6.45
CA MET A 1 -21.11 24.83 -5.95
C MET A 1 -20.68 23.51 -6.62
N PRO A 2 -19.57 23.45 -7.38
CA PRO A 2 -19.15 22.20 -7.99
C PRO A 2 -18.72 21.22 -6.90
N ARG A 3 -19.28 20.01 -6.93
CA ARG A 3 -18.97 18.93 -5.99
C ARG A 3 -17.62 18.34 -6.38
N TRP A 4 -16.54 18.85 -5.80
CA TRP A 4 -15.23 18.21 -5.88
C TRP A 4 -15.32 16.85 -5.21
N ARG A 5 -15.33 15.78 -6.02
CA ARG A 5 -15.36 14.41 -5.51
C ARG A 5 -13.92 14.02 -5.19
N CYS A 6 -13.50 14.21 -3.94
CA CYS A 6 -12.28 13.63 -3.39
C CYS A 6 -12.44 12.11 -3.31
N GLY A 7 -12.24 11.42 -4.43
CA GLY A 7 -12.36 9.96 -4.50
C GLY A 7 -11.34 9.41 -5.48
N ASN A 8 -10.55 8.43 -5.03
CA ASN A 8 -9.51 7.77 -5.82
C ASN A 8 -10.07 6.88 -6.96
N GLY A 9 -11.12 7.30 -7.68
CA GLY A 9 -11.62 6.78 -8.96
C GLY A 9 -11.64 5.28 -9.27
N GLY A 10 -11.49 4.39 -8.28
CA GLY A 10 -11.15 2.98 -8.50
C GLY A 10 -9.71 2.71 -8.99
N ARG A 11 -8.80 3.70 -8.92
CA ARG A 11 -7.41 3.50 -9.39
C ARG A 11 -6.66 2.52 -8.50
N LYS A 12 -5.99 1.56 -9.14
CA LYS A 12 -5.06 0.63 -8.49
C LYS A 12 -3.95 1.42 -7.80
N GLN A 13 -3.36 0.82 -6.78
CA GLN A 13 -2.31 1.49 -6.03
C GLN A 13 -0.95 1.33 -6.69
N ARG A 14 -0.19 2.41 -6.72
CA ARG A 14 1.19 2.40 -7.24
C ARG A 14 2.21 1.92 -6.23
N PHE A 15 2.03 2.27 -4.95
CA PHE A 15 3.01 1.99 -3.90
C PHE A 15 2.56 0.90 -2.92
N GLY A 16 1.29 0.49 -2.92
CA GLY A 16 0.80 -0.54 -2.00
C GLY A 16 0.75 -0.14 -0.53
N THR A 17 0.55 1.14 -0.25
CA THR A 17 0.48 1.66 1.13
C THR A 17 -0.90 1.48 1.76
N GLN A 18 -1.97 1.42 0.96
CA GLN A 18 -3.31 1.13 1.44
C GLN A 18 -3.61 -0.37 1.26
N GLY A 19 -4.29 -0.94 2.23
CA GLY A 19 -4.63 -2.35 2.23
C GLY A 19 -5.74 -2.66 3.22
N ARG A 20 -6.02 -3.94 3.42
CA ARG A 20 -6.98 -4.39 4.43
C ARG A 20 -6.44 -5.61 5.16
N CYS A 21 -6.77 -5.71 6.44
CA CYS A 21 -6.58 -6.94 7.20
C CYS A 21 -7.56 -7.99 6.66
N THR A 22 -7.02 -9.13 6.27
CA THR A 22 -7.78 -10.30 5.76
C THR A 22 -7.99 -11.38 6.82
N GLY A 23 -7.39 -11.18 8.00
CA GLY A 23 -7.50 -12.04 9.17
C GLY A 23 -6.53 -11.57 10.26
N PRO A 24 -6.55 -12.22 11.44
CA PRO A 24 -5.64 -11.91 12.54
C PRO A 24 -4.18 -12.06 12.06
N GLY A 25 -3.39 -11.00 12.17
CA GLY A 25 -2.00 -10.99 11.74
C GLY A 25 -1.76 -11.12 10.25
N ARG A 26 -2.79 -10.91 9.40
CA ARG A 26 -2.68 -11.03 7.94
C ARG A 26 -3.24 -9.80 7.23
N TRP A 27 -2.36 -8.85 6.98
CA TRP A 27 -2.62 -7.70 6.14
C TRP A 27 -2.27 -7.98 4.67
N LYS A 28 -3.10 -7.48 3.75
CA LYS A 28 -2.81 -7.51 2.31
C LYS A 28 -3.01 -6.12 1.69
N PRO A 29 -2.10 -5.66 0.81
CA PRO A 29 -2.32 -4.44 0.05
C PRO A 29 -3.54 -4.63 -0.88
N ARG A 30 -4.22 -3.53 -1.24
CA ARG A 30 -5.20 -3.61 -2.34
C ARG A 30 -4.46 -3.80 -3.66
N GLU A 31 -5.23 -4.06 -4.71
CA GLU A 31 -4.69 -4.31 -6.04
C GLU A 31 -3.69 -3.24 -6.47
N LEU A 32 -2.51 -3.73 -6.84
CA LEU A 32 -1.39 -2.91 -7.30
C LEU A 32 -1.48 -2.72 -8.81
N GLU A 33 -1.02 -1.56 -9.27
CA GLU A 33 -0.86 -1.29 -10.70
C GLU A 33 0.17 -2.24 -11.30
N ASP A 34 1.32 -2.37 -10.63
CA ASP A 34 2.39 -3.28 -11.04
C ASP A 34 3.12 -3.82 -9.79
N PRO A 35 2.79 -5.04 -9.32
CA PRO A 35 3.42 -5.61 -8.13
C PRO A 35 4.90 -5.98 -8.35
N ALA A 36 5.34 -6.16 -9.61
CA ALA A 36 6.75 -6.48 -9.90
C ALA A 36 7.62 -5.22 -9.85
N ARG A 37 7.07 -4.06 -10.19
CA ARG A 37 7.78 -2.77 -10.18
C ARG A 37 7.51 -1.92 -8.95
N VAL A 38 6.65 -2.37 -8.03
CA VAL A 38 6.27 -1.60 -6.83
C VAL A 38 7.49 -1.17 -6.00
N ASP A 39 8.48 -2.04 -5.82
CA ASP A 39 9.67 -1.70 -5.03
C ASP A 39 10.56 -0.70 -5.75
N GLN A 40 10.72 -0.83 -7.07
CA GLN A 40 11.42 0.15 -7.91
C GLN A 40 10.73 1.53 -7.86
N LEU A 41 9.41 1.56 -7.96
CA LEU A 41 8.62 2.79 -7.82
C LEU A 41 8.75 3.38 -6.41
N ARG A 42 8.76 2.54 -5.38
CA ARG A 42 8.97 3.03 -4.00
C ARG A 42 10.35 3.63 -3.83
N GLU A 43 11.37 3.09 -4.48
CA GLU A 43 12.72 3.63 -4.46
C GLU A 43 12.82 4.94 -5.23
N GLU A 44 12.31 4.97 -6.47
CA GLU A 44 12.30 6.16 -7.35
C GLU A 44 11.61 7.36 -6.69
N TYR A 45 10.51 7.13 -5.98
CA TYR A 45 9.76 8.16 -5.27
C TYR A 45 10.16 8.33 -3.80
N GLY A 46 11.22 7.65 -3.32
CA GLY A 46 11.75 7.79 -1.96
C GLY A 46 10.90 7.19 -0.84
N VAL A 47 9.81 6.49 -1.17
CA VAL A 47 8.91 5.81 -0.22
C VAL A 47 9.63 4.72 0.58
N THR A 48 10.70 4.14 0.04
CA THR A 48 11.55 3.17 0.74
C THR A 48 12.20 3.73 2.00
N ARG A 49 12.41 5.06 2.09
CA ARG A 49 13.06 5.69 3.26
C ARG A 49 12.17 5.66 4.49
N ASP A 50 10.88 5.89 4.32
CA ASP A 50 9.90 5.94 5.43
C ASP A 50 9.23 4.58 5.68
N ASN A 51 8.91 3.83 4.62
CA ASN A 51 8.07 2.65 4.69
C ASN A 51 8.79 1.35 4.27
N GLY A 52 10.05 1.40 3.85
CA GLY A 52 10.80 0.25 3.34
C GLY A 52 10.22 -0.34 2.05
N THR A 53 10.64 -1.56 1.70
CA THR A 53 10.06 -2.34 0.60
C THR A 53 8.61 -2.71 0.89
N LEU A 54 7.85 -3.10 -0.13
CA LEU A 54 6.48 -3.57 0.05
C LEU A 54 6.42 -4.77 1.01
N ALA A 55 7.40 -5.67 0.94
CA ALA A 55 7.50 -6.82 1.83
C ALA A 55 7.73 -6.42 3.29
N GLN A 56 8.65 -5.49 3.55
CA GLN A 56 8.89 -4.95 4.90
C GLN A 56 7.65 -4.24 5.45
N TYR A 57 7.00 -3.44 4.60
CA TYR A 57 5.76 -2.76 4.97
C TYR A 57 4.65 -3.76 5.31
N ALA A 58 4.47 -4.80 4.49
CA ALA A 58 3.48 -5.84 4.74
C ALA A 58 3.77 -6.61 6.04
N ALA A 59 5.05 -6.91 6.35
CA ALA A 59 5.45 -7.54 7.59
C ALA A 59 5.09 -6.67 8.82
N ARG A 60 5.39 -5.38 8.78
CA ARG A 60 4.99 -4.43 9.83
C ARG A 60 3.47 -4.35 9.99
N MET A 61 2.72 -4.30 8.89
CA MET A 61 1.26 -4.28 8.94
C MET A 61 0.69 -5.59 9.49
N ASN A 62 1.34 -6.72 9.23
CA ASN A 62 0.97 -8.00 9.84
C ASN A 62 1.11 -7.93 11.36
N GLU A 63 2.22 -7.40 11.89
CA GLU A 63 2.40 -7.20 13.34
C GLU A 63 1.33 -6.29 13.94
N ILE A 64 1.01 -5.17 13.28
CA ILE A 64 -0.06 -4.27 13.72
C ILE A 64 -1.41 -4.98 13.73
N SER A 65 -1.70 -5.80 12.72
CA SER A 65 -2.97 -6.54 12.63
C SER A 65 -3.10 -7.74 13.58
N ARG A 66 -2.05 -8.05 14.37
CA ARG A 66 -2.11 -9.05 15.45
C ARG A 66 -2.61 -8.47 16.77
N GLN A 67 -2.60 -7.15 16.90
CA GLN A 67 -3.18 -6.43 18.04
C GLN A 67 -4.69 -6.28 17.85
#